data_AF-A0A6J0ZA77-F1
#
_entry.id   AF-A0A6J0ZA77-F1
#
_cell.length_a   1.000
_cell.length_b   1.000
_cell.length_c   1.000
_cell.angle_alpha   90.00
_cell.angle_beta   90.00
_cell.angle_gamma   90.00
#
_symmetry.space_group_name_H-M   'P 1'
#
loop_
_entity.id
_entity.type
_entity.pdbx_description
1 polymer ?
#
loop_
_entity_poly.entity_id
_entity_poly.type
_entity_poly.pdbx_seq_one_letter_code
_entity_poly.pdbx_strand_id
1 'polypeptide(L)'
;MTSSSSRRSETATWWPWGSCWTISTSGDDPNNYHYVVSEPLGRNSYKERYLFVFRPNKVSVLDTYQYDDGCESCGNDSFSREPAVVKFSSPSTKVKEFAIVPLHSAPSDAVAEINSLYDVYLDVRQKWDLNDIMLMGDFNADCSYVTSSQWSSIRLRTSSTFQWLIPDSADTTATSTNCAYDRIVVAGSLLQSSVVSGSAAPFDFQAAYGLSNEMGPLPSPTATLCLQAPPLSLNPVHPRDSALTGLSLRLPLAFISSNTPSSLQPCRLQTS
;
A
#
# COMPACT_ATOMS: atom_id res chain seq x y z
N MET A 1 -10.04 40.29 28.21
CA MET A 1 -8.70 39.79 27.82
C MET A 1 -8.78 38.28 27.79
N THR A 2 -8.99 37.70 26.61
CA THR A 2 -9.15 36.26 26.38
C THR A 2 -7.78 35.63 26.20
N SER A 3 -7.37 34.74 27.11
CA SER A 3 -6.16 33.94 26.97
C SER A 3 -6.39 32.79 26.00
N SER A 4 -5.69 32.81 24.86
CA SER A 4 -5.59 31.69 23.93
C SER A 4 -4.81 30.54 24.58
N SER A 5 -5.43 29.38 24.78
CA SER A 5 -4.68 28.16 25.10
C SER A 5 -4.17 27.54 23.80
N SER A 6 -2.85 27.48 23.63
CA SER A 6 -2.24 26.64 22.60
C SER A 6 -2.37 25.19 23.07
N ARG A 7 -3.16 24.35 22.36
CA ARG A 7 -3.09 22.90 22.57
C ARG A 7 -1.74 22.41 22.07
N ARG A 8 -0.94 21.89 22.99
CA ARG A 8 0.27 21.12 22.70
C ARG A 8 -0.10 19.89 21.86
N SER A 9 0.70 19.63 20.84
CA SER A 9 0.81 18.31 20.22
C SER A 9 1.19 17.29 21.29
N GLU A 10 0.35 16.29 21.53
CA GLU A 10 0.69 15.15 22.37
C GLU A 10 1.47 14.14 21.52
N THR A 11 2.79 14.11 21.72
CA THR A 11 3.67 13.04 21.25
C THR A 11 3.48 11.83 22.17
N ALA A 12 2.91 10.76 21.67
CA ALA A 12 2.91 9.47 22.38
C ALA A 12 4.29 8.82 22.25
N THR A 13 5.11 8.94 23.30
CA THR A 13 6.28 8.07 23.54
C THR A 13 5.87 6.86 24.39
N TRP A 14 6.73 5.82 24.45
CA TRP A 14 6.76 4.56 25.27
C TRP A 14 6.55 3.30 24.40
N TRP A 15 7.53 2.42 24.09
CA TRP A 15 8.55 1.69 24.90
C TRP A 15 9.86 1.38 24.10
N PRO A 16 10.95 0.88 24.73
CA PRO A 16 12.32 1.00 24.22
C PRO A 16 12.82 -0.26 23.47
N TRP A 17 12.49 -0.41 22.19
CA TRP A 17 13.36 -1.04 21.17
C TRP A 17 13.00 -0.37 19.83
N GLY A 18 14.00 0.16 19.14
CA GLY A 18 13.84 1.27 18.20
C GLY A 18 13.07 0.94 16.92
N SER A 19 12.13 1.82 16.58
CA SER A 19 11.91 2.36 15.23
C SER A 19 10.98 3.58 15.35
N CYS A 20 11.44 4.75 14.90
CA CYS A 20 10.75 6.03 15.07
C CYS A 20 9.69 6.21 13.98
N TRP A 21 8.54 5.55 14.12
CA TRP A 21 7.42 5.76 13.21
C TRP A 21 6.77 7.11 13.50
N THR A 22 6.74 8.00 12.50
CA THR A 22 6.03 9.27 12.62
C THR A 22 4.58 9.08 12.18
N ILE A 23 3.65 9.10 13.14
CA ILE A 23 2.22 9.26 12.89
C ILE A 23 1.90 10.74 13.12
N SER A 24 1.58 11.48 12.06
CA SER A 24 1.12 12.86 12.18
C SER A 24 -0.40 12.92 12.21
N THR A 25 -0.94 13.60 13.21
CA THR A 25 -2.36 13.95 13.30
C THR A 25 -2.53 15.43 12.95
N SER A 26 -3.10 15.73 11.78
CA SER A 26 -3.57 17.08 11.47
C SER A 26 -5.05 17.15 11.87
N GLY A 27 -5.47 18.25 12.51
CA GLY A 27 -6.79 18.38 13.18
C GLY A 27 -8.00 18.01 12.32
N ASP A 28 -9.18 17.90 12.94
CA ASP A 28 -10.46 17.32 12.45
C ASP A 28 -11.08 17.88 11.13
N ASP A 29 -10.31 18.20 10.10
CA ASP A 29 -10.81 18.42 8.74
C ASP A 29 -11.08 17.07 8.07
N PRO A 30 -12.31 16.76 7.61
CA PRO A 30 -12.62 15.54 6.87
C PRO A 30 -11.80 15.37 5.57
N ASN A 31 -11.13 16.42 5.09
CA ASN A 31 -10.20 16.39 3.96
C ASN A 31 -8.76 16.07 4.35
N ASN A 32 -8.41 16.07 5.64
CA ASN A 32 -7.06 15.79 6.09
C ASN A 32 -6.66 14.33 5.89
N TYR A 33 -5.36 14.14 5.72
CA TYR A 33 -4.72 12.85 5.60
C TYR A 33 -3.75 12.68 6.77
N HIS A 34 -3.70 11.46 7.31
CA HIS A 34 -2.63 11.00 8.20
C HIS A 34 -1.66 10.16 7.38
N TYR A 35 -0.47 9.93 7.96
CA TYR A 35 0.52 9.08 7.33
C TYR A 35 1.26 8.18 8.30
N VAL A 36 1.79 7.09 7.77
CA VAL A 36 2.83 6.24 8.37
C VAL A 36 3.98 6.21 7.38
N VAL A 37 5.21 6.45 7.83
CA VAL A 37 6.40 6.45 6.99
C VAL A 37 7.51 5.61 7.61
N SER A 38 8.18 4.78 6.82
CA SER A 38 9.32 3.97 7.26
C SER A 38 10.61 4.77 7.36
N GLU A 39 11.61 4.18 8.01
CA GLU A 39 12.99 4.61 7.84
C GLU A 39 13.50 4.38 6.40
N PRO A 40 14.64 4.96 5.98
CA PRO A 40 15.23 4.66 4.68
C PRO A 40 15.72 3.20 4.64
N LEU A 41 15.17 2.41 3.73
CA LEU A 41 15.45 0.99 3.54
C LEU A 41 16.19 0.75 2.22
N GLY A 42 17.04 -0.26 2.17
CA GLY A 42 17.90 -0.56 1.03
C GLY A 42 19.15 -1.31 1.49
N ARG A 43 19.64 -2.30 0.75
CA ARG A 43 20.91 -2.97 1.09
C ARG A 43 22.16 -2.08 0.95
N ASN A 44 22.13 -1.10 0.06
CA ASN A 44 23.28 -0.25 -0.27
C ASN A 44 23.03 1.23 0.07
N SER A 45 23.82 2.15 -0.48
CA SER A 45 23.67 3.60 -0.20
C SER A 45 22.39 4.20 -0.79
N TYR A 46 21.80 3.56 -1.80
CA TYR A 46 20.49 3.92 -2.31
C TYR A 46 19.42 3.40 -1.35
N LYS A 47 18.62 4.33 -0.81
CA LYS A 47 17.55 4.04 0.14
C LYS A 47 16.23 4.64 -0.32
N GLU A 48 15.15 3.98 0.05
CA GLU A 48 13.78 4.41 -0.20
C GLU A 48 12.95 4.31 1.08
N ARG A 49 11.77 4.94 1.11
CA ARG A 49 10.82 4.82 2.23
C ARG A 49 9.48 4.31 1.72
N TYR A 50 8.81 3.50 2.53
CA TYR A 50 7.38 3.25 2.38
C TYR A 50 6.60 4.40 3.02
N LEU A 51 5.61 4.93 2.29
CA LEU A 51 4.71 5.96 2.77
C LEU A 51 3.26 5.50 2.59
N PHE A 52 2.55 5.38 3.71
CA PHE A 52 1.11 5.19 3.74
C PHE A 52 0.44 6.53 3.95
N VAL A 53 -0.50 6.89 3.08
CA VAL A 53 -1.32 8.08 3.24
C VAL A 53 -2.78 7.64 3.32
N PHE A 54 -3.45 7.98 4.42
CA PHE A 54 -4.80 7.48 4.70
C PHE A 54 -5.70 8.56 5.28
N ARG A 55 -7.01 8.42 5.09
CA ARG A 55 -7.99 9.32 5.67
C ARG A 55 -8.43 8.80 7.05
N PRO A 56 -8.20 9.53 8.14
CA PRO A 56 -8.49 9.07 9.50
C PRO A 56 -9.99 8.89 9.77
N ASN A 57 -10.85 9.55 9.00
CA ASN A 57 -12.31 9.36 9.05
C ASN A 57 -12.80 8.10 8.31
N LYS A 58 -11.93 7.37 7.62
CA LYS A 58 -12.25 6.12 6.92
C LYS A 58 -11.61 4.90 7.59
N VAL A 59 -10.35 5.02 7.99
CA VAL A 59 -9.58 3.97 8.65
C VAL A 59 -8.74 4.56 9.77
N SER A 60 -8.40 3.74 10.76
CA SER A 60 -7.47 4.11 11.83
C SER A 60 -6.33 3.09 11.90
N VAL A 61 -5.11 3.55 12.13
CA VAL A 61 -3.97 2.66 12.36
C VAL A 61 -4.05 2.11 13.78
N LEU A 62 -4.02 0.79 13.91
CA LEU A 62 -4.04 0.09 15.21
C LEU A 62 -2.63 -0.25 15.68
N ASP A 63 -1.76 -0.67 14.77
CA ASP A 63 -0.39 -1.06 15.05
C ASP A 63 0.46 -1.01 13.78
N THR A 64 1.78 -0.91 13.93
CA THR A 64 2.75 -0.90 12.83
C THR A 64 4.04 -1.62 13.24
N TYR A 65 4.66 -2.33 12.32
CA TYR A 65 6.03 -2.81 12.51
C TYR A 65 6.73 -2.99 11.17
N GLN A 66 8.06 -3.00 11.18
CA GLN A 66 8.84 -3.42 10.03
C GLN A 66 9.19 -4.89 10.21
N TYR A 67 8.98 -5.68 9.16
CA TYR A 67 9.40 -7.06 9.13
C TYR A 67 10.92 -7.13 9.26
N ASP A 68 11.41 -8.09 10.03
CA ASP A 68 12.83 -8.33 10.27
C ASP A 68 13.04 -9.85 10.15
N ASP A 69 13.66 -10.28 9.05
CA ASP A 69 14.03 -11.69 8.85
C ASP A 69 15.39 -12.04 9.45
N GLY A 70 15.94 -11.14 10.25
CA GLY A 70 17.09 -11.35 11.10
C GLY A 70 18.29 -10.52 10.69
N CYS A 71 19.47 -11.12 10.84
CA CYS A 71 20.72 -10.38 10.80
C CYS A 71 21.12 -9.98 9.37
N GLU A 72 21.04 -8.69 9.05
CA GLU A 72 21.51 -8.10 7.79
C GLU A 72 22.98 -8.48 7.49
N SER A 73 23.86 -8.38 8.49
CA SER A 73 25.31 -8.68 8.32
C SER A 73 25.63 -10.17 8.16
N CYS A 74 24.65 -11.04 8.37
CA CYS A 74 24.83 -12.49 8.32
C CYS A 74 24.45 -13.09 6.95
N GLY A 75 23.93 -12.28 6.02
CA GLY A 75 23.56 -12.70 4.66
C GLY A 75 22.25 -13.48 4.56
N ASN A 76 21.42 -13.44 5.61
CA ASN A 76 20.07 -14.05 5.62
C ASN A 76 18.96 -13.06 5.25
N ASP A 77 19.32 -11.83 4.87
CA ASP A 77 18.37 -10.80 4.46
C ASP A 77 17.67 -11.20 3.15
N SER A 78 16.35 -11.38 3.23
CA SER A 78 15.50 -11.75 2.11
C SER A 78 15.06 -10.54 1.29
N PHE A 79 15.12 -9.32 1.82
CA PHE A 79 14.51 -8.14 1.20
C PHE A 79 15.50 -6.99 1.09
N SER A 80 15.65 -6.42 -0.11
CA SER A 80 16.39 -5.15 -0.24
C SER A 80 15.75 -4.02 0.58
N ARG A 81 14.42 -4.04 0.72
CA ARG A 81 13.64 -3.08 1.51
C ARG A 81 12.58 -3.83 2.30
N GLU A 82 12.85 -4.03 3.58
CA GLU A 82 12.03 -4.85 4.47
C GLU A 82 10.60 -4.29 4.59
N PRO A 83 9.54 -5.13 4.43
CA PRO A 83 8.17 -4.65 4.44
C PRO A 83 7.75 -3.89 5.71
N ALA A 84 7.21 -2.68 5.54
CA ALA A 84 6.62 -1.87 6.62
C ALA A 84 5.13 -2.21 6.80
N VAL A 85 4.81 -3.14 7.69
CA VAL A 85 3.47 -3.66 7.90
C VAL A 85 2.61 -2.70 8.75
N VAL A 86 1.40 -2.40 8.28
CA VAL A 86 0.44 -1.54 8.99
C VAL A 86 -0.88 -2.28 9.21
N LYS A 87 -1.34 -2.34 10.46
CA LYS A 87 -2.66 -2.86 10.83
C LYS A 87 -3.68 -1.72 10.85
N PHE A 88 -4.76 -1.86 10.09
CA PHE A 88 -5.86 -0.89 10.03
C PHE A 88 -7.12 -1.43 10.66
N SER A 89 -7.87 -0.56 11.33
CA SER A 89 -9.30 -0.70 11.58
C SER A 89 -10.08 0.00 10.47
N SER A 90 -11.10 -0.66 9.93
CA SER A 90 -11.98 -0.14 8.88
C SER A 90 -13.45 -0.40 9.22
N PRO A 91 -14.09 0.50 9.99
CA PRO A 91 -15.46 0.30 10.46
C PRO A 91 -16.48 0.28 9.32
N SER A 92 -16.18 0.90 8.17
CA SER A 92 -17.10 1.00 7.03
C SER A 92 -17.12 -0.21 6.10
N THR A 93 -16.19 -1.16 6.20
CA THR A 93 -16.12 -2.35 5.32
C THR A 93 -16.60 -3.61 6.02
N LYS A 94 -16.78 -4.73 5.29
CA LYS A 94 -17.11 -6.03 5.91
C LYS A 94 -15.95 -6.53 6.78
N VAL A 95 -14.73 -6.51 6.24
CA VAL A 95 -13.50 -6.68 7.03
C VAL A 95 -13.33 -5.50 7.99
N LYS A 96 -13.15 -5.78 9.28
CA LYS A 96 -13.06 -4.76 10.34
C LYS A 96 -11.64 -4.42 10.72
N GLU A 97 -10.76 -5.40 10.67
CA GLU A 97 -9.34 -5.23 10.84
C GLU A 97 -8.64 -5.98 9.71
N PHE A 98 -7.64 -5.36 9.10
CA PHE A 98 -6.79 -6.00 8.11
C PHE A 98 -5.41 -5.35 8.14
N ALA A 99 -4.40 -6.09 7.68
CA ALA A 99 -3.05 -5.55 7.52
C ALA A 99 -2.75 -5.25 6.05
N ILE A 100 -1.88 -4.27 5.83
CA ILE A 100 -1.24 -4.04 4.53
C ILE A 100 0.25 -4.26 4.68
N VAL A 101 0.80 -5.09 3.79
CA VAL A 101 2.23 -5.38 3.66
C VAL A 101 2.70 -4.78 2.33
N PRO A 102 3.49 -3.69 2.33
CA PRO A 102 4.03 -3.11 1.13
C PRO A 102 5.29 -3.88 0.71
N LEU A 103 5.51 -4.03 -0.59
CA LEU A 103 6.81 -4.41 -1.11
C LEU A 103 7.10 -3.62 -2.38
N HIS A 104 8.28 -3.01 -2.41
CA HIS A 104 8.97 -2.66 -3.63
C HIS A 104 10.12 -3.63 -3.77
N SER A 105 10.04 -4.56 -4.71
CA SER A 105 11.04 -5.62 -4.79
C SER A 105 12.31 -5.14 -5.49
N ALA A 106 13.47 -5.69 -5.14
CA ALA A 106 14.64 -5.52 -6.00
C ALA A 106 14.40 -6.28 -7.32
N PRO A 107 14.49 -5.64 -8.52
CA PRO A 107 14.15 -6.31 -9.78
C PRO A 107 14.95 -7.59 -10.04
N SER A 108 16.22 -7.63 -9.63
CA SER A 108 17.09 -8.80 -9.76
C SER A 108 16.71 -9.96 -8.83
N ASP A 109 16.03 -9.67 -7.72
CA ASP A 109 15.67 -10.63 -6.68
C ASP A 109 14.14 -10.84 -6.59
N ALA A 110 13.37 -10.32 -7.55
CA ALA A 110 11.90 -10.28 -7.50
C ALA A 110 11.27 -11.64 -7.19
N VAL A 111 11.74 -12.72 -7.82
CA VAL A 111 11.24 -14.09 -7.53
C VAL A 111 11.43 -14.48 -6.06
N ALA A 112 12.60 -14.17 -5.49
CA ALA A 112 12.93 -14.51 -4.11
C ALA A 112 12.12 -13.63 -3.14
N GLU A 113 12.10 -12.31 -3.34
CA GLU A 113 11.39 -11.39 -2.45
C GLU A 113 9.87 -11.62 -2.45
N ILE A 114 9.25 -11.83 -3.62
CA ILE A 114 7.82 -12.18 -3.71
C ILE A 114 7.56 -13.54 -3.04
N ASN A 115 8.47 -14.51 -3.17
CA ASN A 115 8.32 -15.78 -2.47
C ASN A 115 8.44 -15.62 -0.95
N SER A 116 9.31 -14.75 -0.46
CA SER A 116 9.49 -14.47 0.98
C SER A 116 8.33 -13.68 1.58
N LEU A 117 7.51 -12.97 0.79
CA LEU A 117 6.25 -12.39 1.28
C LEU A 117 5.28 -13.44 1.85
N TYR A 118 5.42 -14.72 1.46
CA TYR A 118 4.70 -15.81 2.12
C TYR A 118 5.06 -15.91 3.61
N ASP A 119 6.35 -15.75 3.95
CA ASP A 119 6.82 -15.82 5.33
C ASP A 119 6.43 -14.57 6.11
N VAL A 120 6.41 -13.40 5.47
CA VAL A 120 5.84 -12.17 6.04
C VAL A 120 4.35 -12.35 6.37
N TYR A 121 3.59 -12.98 5.48
CA TYR A 121 2.18 -13.33 5.76
C TYR A 121 2.05 -14.23 6.99
N LEU A 122 2.93 -15.23 7.16
CA LEU A 122 2.93 -16.09 8.35
C LEU A 122 3.30 -15.33 9.62
N ASP A 123 4.28 -14.43 9.55
CA ASP A 123 4.69 -13.58 10.66
C ASP A 123 3.55 -12.65 11.12
N VAL A 124 2.87 -11.97 10.20
CA VAL A 124 1.70 -11.14 10.53
C VAL A 124 0.62 -11.97 11.24
N ARG A 125 0.35 -13.18 10.75
CA ARG A 125 -0.61 -14.10 11.39
C ARG A 125 -0.18 -14.48 12.80
N GLN A 126 1.09 -14.80 12.99
CA GLN A 126 1.61 -15.18 14.29
C GLN A 126 1.59 -14.01 15.27
N LYS A 127 1.96 -12.81 14.80
CA LYS A 127 2.10 -11.61 15.62
C LYS A 127 0.75 -11.04 16.06
N TRP A 128 -0.23 -11.02 15.16
CA TRP A 128 -1.51 -10.33 15.39
C TRP A 128 -2.75 -11.23 15.38
N ASP A 129 -2.59 -12.55 15.22
CA ASP A 129 -3.68 -13.51 15.02
C ASP A 129 -4.66 -13.07 13.92
N LEU A 130 -4.09 -12.52 12.82
CA LEU A 130 -4.85 -11.84 11.77
C LEU A 130 -4.67 -12.56 10.42
N ASN A 131 -5.75 -13.06 9.84
CA ASN A 131 -5.73 -13.75 8.54
C ASN A 131 -5.99 -12.82 7.34
N ASP A 132 -6.66 -11.68 7.59
CA ASP A 132 -7.07 -10.71 6.57
C ASP A 132 -5.92 -9.75 6.25
N ILE A 133 -5.16 -10.08 5.21
CA ILE A 133 -3.89 -9.40 4.88
C ILE A 133 -3.87 -9.07 3.38
N MET A 134 -3.57 -7.82 3.07
CA MET A 134 -3.29 -7.33 1.73
C MET A 134 -1.79 -7.17 1.55
N LEU A 135 -1.22 -7.72 0.48
CA LEU A 135 0.16 -7.53 0.09
C LEU A 135 0.17 -6.80 -1.25
N MET A 136 0.89 -5.69 -1.35
CA MET A 136 0.82 -4.84 -2.55
C MET A 136 2.06 -3.97 -2.77
N GLY A 137 2.24 -3.52 -4.02
CA GLY A 137 3.31 -2.60 -4.42
C GLY A 137 3.92 -3.03 -5.75
N ASP A 138 5.04 -2.40 -6.10
CA ASP A 138 5.85 -2.75 -7.26
C ASP A 138 6.64 -4.03 -6.94
N PHE A 139 6.07 -5.17 -7.33
CA PHE A 139 6.70 -6.46 -7.11
C PHE A 139 7.71 -6.81 -8.21
N ASN A 140 7.86 -5.98 -9.25
CA ASN A 140 8.59 -6.35 -10.49
C ASN A 140 8.11 -7.72 -11.02
N ALA A 141 6.82 -8.01 -10.88
CA ALA A 141 6.24 -9.34 -11.01
C ALA A 141 5.89 -9.75 -12.46
N ASP A 142 6.71 -9.40 -13.45
CA ASP A 142 6.46 -9.79 -14.84
C ASP A 142 7.71 -9.65 -15.72
N CYS A 143 7.55 -9.88 -17.01
CA CYS A 143 8.54 -9.62 -18.05
C CYS A 143 9.85 -10.36 -17.76
N SER A 144 11.00 -9.68 -17.80
CA SER A 144 12.30 -10.32 -17.58
C SER A 144 12.60 -10.64 -16.11
N TYR A 145 11.87 -10.04 -15.17
CA TYR A 145 12.13 -10.18 -13.74
C TYR A 145 11.43 -11.42 -13.16
N VAL A 146 10.20 -11.68 -13.59
CA VAL A 146 9.46 -12.91 -13.26
C VAL A 146 8.86 -13.49 -14.54
N THR A 147 9.49 -14.54 -15.07
CA THR A 147 9.01 -15.28 -16.24
C THR A 147 7.89 -16.26 -15.87
N SER A 148 7.11 -16.68 -16.87
CA SER A 148 5.98 -17.59 -16.66
C SER A 148 6.36 -18.90 -15.96
N SER A 149 7.56 -19.44 -16.21
CA SER A 149 8.05 -20.67 -15.55
C SER A 149 8.36 -20.48 -14.06
N GLN A 150 8.73 -19.28 -13.64
CA GLN A 150 9.14 -18.98 -12.26
C GLN A 150 7.94 -18.81 -11.31
N TRP A 151 6.73 -18.60 -11.82
CA TRP A 151 5.54 -18.54 -10.96
C TRP A 151 5.33 -19.80 -10.12
N SER A 152 5.76 -20.96 -10.62
CA SER A 152 5.68 -22.22 -9.89
C SER A 152 6.58 -22.29 -8.64
N SER A 153 7.61 -21.44 -8.54
CA SER A 153 8.49 -21.38 -7.36
C SER A 153 8.08 -20.34 -6.31
N ILE A 154 7.04 -19.55 -6.58
CA ILE A 154 6.60 -18.47 -5.69
C ILE A 154 5.42 -18.94 -4.84
N ARG A 155 5.65 -19.21 -3.54
CA ARG A 155 4.60 -19.69 -2.61
C ARG A 155 3.42 -18.75 -2.49
N LEU A 156 3.66 -17.43 -2.57
CA LEU A 156 2.60 -16.41 -2.60
C LEU A 156 1.67 -16.55 -3.81
N ARG A 157 2.13 -17.20 -4.90
CA ARG A 157 1.35 -17.46 -6.11
C ARG A 157 0.71 -18.85 -6.11
N THR A 158 1.45 -19.87 -5.71
CA THR A 158 1.01 -21.27 -5.80
C THR A 158 0.05 -21.68 -4.68
N SER A 159 0.11 -21.01 -3.53
CA SER A 159 -0.83 -21.26 -2.43
C SER A 159 -2.22 -20.72 -2.75
N SER A 160 -3.24 -21.57 -2.58
CA SER A 160 -4.67 -21.19 -2.72
C SER A 160 -5.16 -20.21 -1.66
N THR A 161 -4.33 -19.90 -0.65
CA THR A 161 -4.61 -18.87 0.35
C THR A 161 -4.74 -17.48 -0.27
N PHE A 162 -4.01 -17.22 -1.36
CA PHE A 162 -3.88 -15.89 -1.93
C PHE A 162 -4.68 -15.73 -3.20
N GLN A 163 -5.41 -14.61 -3.29
CA GLN A 163 -6.04 -14.17 -4.52
C GLN A 163 -5.24 -13.00 -5.09
N TRP A 164 -4.75 -13.17 -6.31
CA TRP A 164 -4.06 -12.12 -7.06
C TRP A 164 -5.10 -11.30 -7.82
N LEU A 165 -5.26 -10.03 -7.43
CA LEU A 165 -6.32 -9.17 -7.95
C LEU A 165 -5.90 -8.45 -9.24
N ILE A 166 -4.60 -8.18 -9.41
CA ILE A 166 -4.03 -7.69 -10.66
C ILE A 166 -3.51 -8.89 -11.47
N PRO A 167 -4.12 -9.20 -12.63
CA PRO A 167 -3.72 -10.35 -13.44
C PRO A 167 -2.39 -10.11 -14.16
N ASP A 168 -1.74 -11.18 -14.61
CA ASP A 168 -0.49 -11.10 -15.40
C ASP A 168 -0.67 -10.40 -16.75
N SER A 169 -1.91 -10.23 -17.21
CA SER A 169 -2.22 -9.53 -18.46
C SER A 169 -2.39 -8.02 -18.31
N ALA A 170 -2.29 -7.47 -17.09
CA ALA A 170 -2.45 -6.05 -16.86
C ALA A 170 -1.16 -5.29 -17.20
N ASP A 171 -1.29 -4.11 -17.83
CA ASP A 171 -0.17 -3.18 -17.95
C ASP A 171 -0.20 -2.22 -16.77
N THR A 172 0.87 -2.26 -15.97
CA THR A 172 1.05 -1.40 -14.80
C THR A 172 2.15 -0.37 -15.02
N THR A 173 2.65 -0.24 -16.25
CA THR A 173 3.71 0.72 -16.57
C THR A 173 3.12 1.96 -17.25
N ALA A 174 3.69 3.12 -16.97
CA ALA A 174 3.36 4.36 -17.68
C ALA A 174 4.34 4.61 -18.85
N THR A 175 5.23 3.66 -19.11
CA THR A 175 6.20 3.71 -20.22
C THR A 175 5.70 2.87 -21.40
N SER A 176 6.51 2.72 -22.45
CA SER A 176 6.15 1.90 -23.62
C SER A 176 6.24 0.39 -23.39
N THR A 177 6.66 -0.05 -22.20
CA THR A 177 6.62 -1.46 -21.80
C THR A 177 5.17 -1.93 -21.62
N ASN A 178 4.98 -3.24 -21.53
CA ASN A 178 3.69 -3.83 -21.16
C ASN A 178 3.98 -4.92 -20.14
N CYS A 179 3.94 -4.56 -18.86
CA CYS A 179 4.35 -5.43 -17.75
C CYS A 179 3.44 -5.26 -16.54
N ALA A 180 3.05 -6.39 -15.93
CA ALA A 180 2.31 -6.45 -14.67
C ALA A 180 3.25 -6.43 -13.45
N TYR A 181 4.07 -5.38 -13.33
CA TYR A 181 5.01 -5.22 -12.23
C TYR A 181 4.31 -4.97 -10.89
N ASP A 182 3.38 -4.03 -10.85
CA ASP A 182 2.64 -3.69 -9.64
C ASP A 182 1.52 -4.70 -9.37
N ARG A 183 1.37 -5.12 -8.12
CA ARG A 183 0.38 -6.15 -7.74
C ARG A 183 -0.43 -5.77 -6.51
N ILE A 184 -1.64 -6.34 -6.44
CA ILE A 184 -2.43 -6.45 -5.21
C ILE A 184 -2.78 -7.92 -5.02
N VAL A 185 -2.43 -8.44 -3.86
CA VAL A 185 -2.67 -9.82 -3.43
C VAL A 185 -3.42 -9.78 -2.10
N VAL A 186 -4.46 -10.58 -1.95
CA VAL A 186 -5.27 -10.62 -0.71
C VAL A 186 -5.41 -12.03 -0.17
N ALA A 187 -5.28 -12.15 1.16
CA ALA A 187 -5.55 -13.34 1.96
C ALA A 187 -6.64 -13.05 3.00
N GLY A 188 -7.29 -14.11 3.48
CA GLY A 188 -8.39 -14.02 4.45
C GLY A 188 -9.77 -13.87 3.79
N SER A 189 -10.73 -14.65 4.27
CA SER A 189 -12.05 -14.76 3.65
C SER A 189 -12.89 -13.49 3.78
N LEU A 190 -12.73 -12.72 4.87
CA LEU A 190 -13.45 -11.46 5.05
C LEU A 190 -12.89 -10.38 4.13
N LEU A 191 -11.56 -10.29 3.99
CA LEU A 191 -10.93 -9.36 3.06
C LEU A 191 -11.26 -9.72 1.60
N GLN A 192 -11.11 -10.98 1.21
CA GLN A 192 -11.47 -11.46 -0.14
C GLN A 192 -12.94 -11.17 -0.48
N SER A 193 -13.87 -11.42 0.44
CA SER A 193 -15.30 -11.13 0.24
C SER A 193 -15.68 -9.64 0.38
N SER A 194 -14.73 -8.80 0.82
CA SER A 194 -14.85 -7.34 0.85
C SER A 194 -14.42 -6.69 -0.46
N VAL A 195 -13.70 -7.40 -1.34
CA VAL A 195 -13.31 -6.86 -2.65
C VAL A 195 -14.52 -6.71 -3.55
N VAL A 196 -14.72 -5.52 -4.14
CA VAL A 196 -15.70 -5.35 -5.23
C VAL A 196 -15.14 -6.04 -6.48
N SER A 197 -15.89 -7.01 -7.01
CA SER A 197 -15.49 -7.75 -8.21
C SER A 197 -15.21 -6.80 -9.38
N GLY A 198 -14.07 -6.99 -10.05
CA GLY A 198 -13.63 -6.16 -11.18
C GLY A 198 -13.10 -4.76 -10.80
N SER A 199 -13.04 -4.41 -9.52
CA SER A 199 -12.53 -3.09 -9.11
C SER A 199 -11.01 -2.96 -9.07
N ALA A 200 -10.30 -4.08 -9.03
CA ALA A 200 -8.84 -4.10 -9.02
C ALA A 200 -8.31 -3.84 -10.43
N ALA A 201 -7.66 -2.70 -10.64
CA ALA A 201 -7.11 -2.33 -11.93
C ALA A 201 -5.95 -1.33 -11.80
N PRO A 202 -5.06 -1.26 -12.81
CA PRO A 202 -4.18 -0.13 -13.00
C PRO A 202 -4.99 1.14 -13.26
N PHE A 203 -4.59 2.25 -12.67
CA PHE A 203 -5.11 3.59 -12.95
C PHE A 203 -4.16 4.29 -13.92
N ASP A 204 -4.55 4.29 -15.20
CA ASP A 204 -3.91 5.08 -16.25
C ASP A 204 -4.21 6.56 -16.03
N PHE A 205 -3.37 7.22 -15.25
CA PHE A 205 -3.48 8.64 -14.95
C PHE A 205 -3.21 9.51 -16.19
N GLN A 206 -2.45 9.00 -17.17
CA GLN A 206 -2.17 9.73 -18.39
C GLN A 206 -3.46 9.88 -19.20
N ALA A 207 -4.17 8.78 -19.43
CA ALA A 207 -5.47 8.79 -20.08
C ALA A 207 -6.51 9.55 -19.24
N ALA A 208 -6.57 9.30 -17.93
CA ALA A 208 -7.56 9.91 -17.05
C ALA A 208 -7.45 11.45 -16.97
N TYR A 209 -6.24 11.99 -17.09
CA TYR A 209 -5.98 13.43 -17.02
C TYR A 209 -5.63 14.06 -18.38
N GLY A 210 -5.70 13.30 -19.47
CA GLY A 210 -5.40 13.80 -20.82
C GLY A 210 -3.96 14.32 -20.97
N LEU A 211 -3.00 13.69 -20.29
CA LEU A 211 -1.59 14.08 -20.34
C LEU A 211 -0.96 13.55 -21.64
N SER A 212 -0.17 14.38 -22.31
CA SER A 212 0.63 13.91 -23.44
C SER A 212 1.87 13.17 -22.94
N ASN A 213 2.38 12.23 -23.74
CA ASN A 213 3.70 11.61 -23.50
C ASN A 213 4.84 12.64 -23.43
N GLU A 214 4.61 13.87 -23.89
CA GLU A 214 5.58 14.95 -24.00
C GLU A 214 5.50 15.99 -22.86
N MET A 215 4.52 15.89 -21.95
CA MET A 215 4.41 16.77 -20.78
C MET A 215 5.41 16.40 -19.69
N GLY A 216 6.71 16.57 -19.96
CA GLY A 216 7.78 16.38 -18.97
C GLY A 216 7.90 14.95 -18.42
N PRO A 217 8.79 14.69 -17.45
CA PRO A 217 8.86 13.37 -16.82
C PRO A 217 7.52 13.05 -16.15
N LEU A 218 6.97 11.87 -16.45
CA LEU A 218 5.76 11.36 -15.81
C LEU A 218 5.91 11.44 -14.27
N PRO A 219 4.82 11.69 -13.52
CA PRO A 219 4.86 11.71 -12.05
C PRO A 219 5.41 10.42 -11.45
N SER A 220 5.24 9.29 -12.15
CA SER A 220 5.80 7.98 -11.84
C SER A 220 5.96 7.17 -13.14
N PRO A 221 6.99 6.31 -13.27
CA PRO A 221 7.08 5.32 -14.36
C PRO A 221 6.08 4.17 -14.21
N THR A 222 5.40 4.04 -13.07
CA THR A 222 4.38 3.02 -12.78
C THR A 222 2.98 3.62 -12.67
N ALA A 223 1.97 2.83 -13.06
CA ALA A 223 0.56 3.15 -12.87
C ALA A 223 0.17 2.98 -11.40
N THR A 224 -0.76 3.80 -10.92
CA THR A 224 -1.30 3.62 -9.55
C THR A 224 -2.27 2.44 -9.54
N LEU A 225 -2.13 1.49 -8.62
CA LEU A 225 -3.15 0.45 -8.47
C LEU A 225 -4.32 0.94 -7.63
N CYS A 226 -5.53 0.60 -8.05
CA CYS A 226 -6.76 0.94 -7.34
C CYS A 226 -7.54 -0.32 -6.98
N LEU A 227 -8.13 -0.30 -5.79
CA LEU A 227 -9.05 -1.33 -5.30
C LEU A 227 -10.22 -0.66 -4.58
N GLN A 228 -11.42 -1.21 -4.76
CA GLN A 228 -12.61 -0.75 -4.04
C GLN A 228 -13.14 -1.84 -3.12
N ALA A 229 -13.54 -1.44 -1.91
CA ALA A 229 -14.37 -2.22 -1.01
C ALA A 229 -15.72 -1.52 -0.80
N PRO A 230 -16.86 -2.24 -0.88
CA PRO A 230 -18.16 -1.61 -0.73
C PRO A 230 -18.36 -1.20 0.73
N PRO A 231 -19.10 -0.09 0.99
CA PRO A 231 -19.47 0.26 2.34
C PRO A 231 -20.44 -0.80 2.89
N LEU A 232 -20.47 -0.98 4.21
CA LEU A 232 -21.56 -1.71 4.85
C LEU A 232 -22.88 -1.05 4.49
N SER A 233 -23.77 -1.81 3.86
CA SER A 233 -25.16 -1.40 3.61
C SER A 233 -25.86 -1.17 4.95
N LEU A 234 -25.94 0.09 5.40
CA LEU A 234 -27.06 0.53 6.23
C LEU A 234 -28.25 0.69 5.27
N ASN A 235 -29.37 0.05 5.59
CA ASN A 235 -30.59 -0.06 4.76
C ASN A 235 -30.84 1.13 3.81
N PRO A 236 -31.20 0.91 2.53
CA PRO A 236 -31.36 1.98 1.56
C PRO A 236 -32.57 2.86 1.93
N VAL A 237 -32.31 4.09 2.38
CA VAL A 237 -33.29 5.16 2.31
C VAL A 237 -33.03 5.89 0.99
N HIS A 238 -33.92 5.64 0.03
CA HIS A 238 -34.08 6.30 -1.28
C HIS A 238 -33.07 6.04 -2.42
N PRO A 239 -33.55 5.82 -3.68
CA PRO A 239 -32.70 5.47 -4.84
C PRO A 239 -32.05 6.67 -5.56
N ARG A 240 -31.80 7.80 -4.90
CA ARG A 240 -31.16 8.98 -5.54
C ARG A 240 -29.80 9.39 -4.96
N ASP A 241 -29.31 8.74 -3.91
CA ASP A 241 -28.06 9.10 -3.23
C ASP A 241 -26.92 8.10 -3.46
N SER A 242 -26.92 7.36 -4.57
CA SER A 242 -25.85 6.44 -4.94
C SER A 242 -24.59 7.17 -5.44
N ALA A 243 -24.03 8.09 -4.65
CA ALA A 243 -22.71 8.67 -4.87
C ALA A 243 -21.67 7.90 -4.03
N LEU A 244 -20.89 7.04 -4.70
CA LEU A 244 -19.55 6.54 -4.31
C LEU A 244 -19.18 6.63 -2.81
N THR A 245 -19.85 5.88 -1.94
CA THR A 245 -19.54 5.80 -0.49
C THR A 245 -18.57 4.68 -0.12
N GLY A 246 -18.01 3.94 -1.09
CA GLY A 246 -17.04 2.88 -0.86
C GLY A 246 -15.67 3.35 -0.38
N LEU A 247 -14.96 2.49 0.34
CA LEU A 247 -13.55 2.69 0.63
C LEU A 247 -12.78 2.48 -0.68
N SER A 248 -12.39 3.58 -1.33
CA SER A 248 -11.41 3.53 -2.41
C SER A 248 -10.04 3.60 -1.76
N LEU A 249 -9.36 2.45 -1.70
CA LEU A 249 -7.97 2.43 -1.32
C LEU A 249 -7.17 2.89 -2.55
N ARG A 250 -6.88 4.19 -2.58
CA ARG A 250 -5.93 4.77 -3.53
C ARG A 250 -4.65 4.97 -2.76
N LEU A 251 -3.79 3.97 -2.79
CA LEU A 251 -2.44 4.10 -2.27
C LEU A 251 -1.56 4.43 -3.47
N PRO A 252 -1.22 5.71 -3.71
CA PRO A 252 0.02 5.97 -4.40
C PRO A 252 1.11 5.43 -3.47
N LEU A 253 1.75 4.31 -3.82
CA LEU A 253 3.10 4.10 -3.32
C LEU A 253 3.96 5.19 -3.97
N ALA A 254 3.97 6.37 -3.36
CA ALA A 254 4.86 7.45 -3.75
C ALA A 254 6.21 7.15 -3.10
N PHE A 255 7.13 6.58 -3.89
CA PHE A 255 8.52 6.43 -3.47
C PHE A 255 9.18 7.81 -3.48
N ILE A 256 9.46 8.35 -2.30
CA ILE A 256 10.23 9.59 -2.17
C ILE A 256 11.71 9.19 -2.14
N SER A 257 12.40 9.33 -3.28
CA SER A 257 13.86 9.28 -3.33
C SER A 257 14.45 10.50 -2.63
N SER A 258 15.53 10.32 -1.86
CA SER A 258 16.18 11.33 -1.01
C SER A 258 16.70 12.58 -1.75
N ASN A 259 16.59 12.64 -3.08
CA ASN A 259 17.03 13.75 -3.93
C ASN A 259 15.90 14.54 -4.61
N THR A 260 14.64 14.43 -4.18
CA THR A 260 13.52 15.17 -4.79
C THR A 260 13.21 16.49 -4.05
N PRO A 261 13.09 17.63 -4.76
CA PRO A 261 12.73 18.91 -4.14
C PRO A 261 11.31 18.89 -3.59
N SER A 262 11.14 19.52 -2.42
CA SER A 262 9.93 19.57 -1.59
C SER A 262 8.82 20.47 -2.14
N SER A 263 8.29 20.16 -3.33
CA SER A 263 7.08 20.83 -3.84
C SER A 263 6.19 19.87 -4.65
N LEU A 264 5.49 18.96 -3.96
CA LEU A 264 4.36 18.24 -4.53
C LEU A 264 3.16 18.39 -3.59
N GLN A 265 2.17 19.18 -4.03
CA GLN A 265 0.85 19.22 -3.40
C GLN A 265 0.02 18.03 -3.91
N PRO A 266 -0.61 17.23 -3.04
CA PRO A 266 -1.50 16.16 -3.48
C PRO A 266 -2.84 16.71 -4.01
N CYS A 267 -3.38 15.97 -4.99
CA CYS A 267 -4.51 16.27 -5.86
C CYS A 267 -5.74 16.91 -5.20
N ARG A 268 -6.23 18.00 -5.80
CA ARG A 268 -7.52 18.62 -5.50
C ARG A 268 -8.60 17.99 -6.40
N LEU A 269 -9.68 17.47 -5.82
CA LEU A 269 -10.89 17.09 -6.56
C LEU A 269 -11.55 18.37 -7.09
N GLN A 270 -11.61 18.55 -8.41
CA GLN A 270 -12.58 19.45 -9.01
C GLN A 270 -13.92 18.70 -9.12
N THR A 271 -14.92 19.23 -8.42
CA THR A 271 -16.31 18.81 -8.52
C THR A 271 -16.92 19.39 -9.81
N SER A 272 -17.50 18.54 -10.64
CA SER A 272 -18.53 18.94 -11.62
C SER A 272 -19.90 18.60 -11.08
#